data_AF-A0A8X6UQJ3-F1
#
_entry.id   AF-A0A8X6UQJ3-F1
#
_cell.length_a   1.000
_cell.length_b   1.000
_cell.length_c   1.000
_cell.angle_alpha   90.00
_cell.angle_beta   90.00
_cell.angle_gamma   90.00
#
_symmetry.space_group_name_H-M   'P 1'
#
loop_
_entity.id
_entity.type
_entity.pdbx_description
1 polymer ?
#
loop_
_entity_poly.entity_id
_entity_poly.type
_entity_poly.pdbx_seq_one_letter_code
_entity_poly.pdbx_strand_id
1 'polypeptide(L)'
;VNRKYFCKSYPHLCRKPSNITSHCEQFPFTCTGNSSYLQFPNVNRTYPYPKEIAEAIREIYLSHNLSDDGQNPWSWSIISTSHLKAILHPLWLHGINVTCYSTNLHFDDDAEFETHEIDQRNIGIKEIHYFNLTVERAESFAPWIPHTVMFFVNSPFVPVSWNTERNSLKYGCTYEVHVILEEEILLPEPYQTNCTDYDALWERNNRTGPRSQEVIEVEGLLDFWTDYAKLLCHWTILYGLVEVKKAAIDPERRHNISTERSLEQF
;
A
#
# COMPACT_ATOMS: atom_id res chain seq x y z
N VAL A 1 2.71 -9.70 8.66
CA VAL A 1 2.67 -11.02 9.31
C VAL A 1 1.91 -10.90 10.62
N ASN A 2 1.01 -11.84 10.92
CA ASN A 2 0.24 -11.97 12.14
C ASN A 2 1.19 -12.41 13.27
N ARG A 3 1.13 -11.71 14.39
CA ARG A 3 2.01 -11.93 15.54
C ARG A 3 1.89 -13.34 16.12
N LYS A 4 0.68 -13.81 16.39
CA LYS A 4 0.44 -15.16 16.94
C LYS A 4 0.92 -16.23 15.99
N TYR A 5 0.69 -16.07 14.69
CA TYR A 5 1.23 -16.98 13.68
C TYR A 5 2.76 -17.01 13.71
N PHE A 6 3.41 -15.84 13.67
CA PHE A 6 4.87 -15.75 13.70
C PHE A 6 5.47 -16.40 14.95
N CYS A 7 4.95 -16.08 16.14
CA CYS A 7 5.49 -16.63 17.39
C CYS A 7 5.18 -18.12 17.59
N LYS A 8 4.16 -18.65 16.93
CA LYS A 8 3.92 -20.10 16.86
C LYS A 8 4.98 -20.80 16.01
N SER A 9 5.35 -20.21 14.87
CA SER A 9 6.33 -20.79 13.94
C SER A 9 7.78 -20.57 14.38
N TYR A 10 8.08 -19.42 15.00
CA TYR A 10 9.42 -19.02 15.44
C TYR A 10 9.43 -18.58 16.91
N PRO A 11 9.10 -19.49 17.86
CA PRO A 11 8.97 -19.14 19.28
C PRO A 11 10.27 -18.61 19.89
N HIS A 12 11.42 -19.06 19.41
CA HIS A 12 12.74 -18.60 19.85
C HIS A 12 13.05 -17.15 19.44
N LEU A 13 12.37 -16.62 18.43
CA LEU A 13 12.46 -15.23 18.00
C LEU A 13 11.43 -14.33 18.69
N CYS A 14 10.65 -14.87 19.63
CA CYS A 14 9.64 -14.14 20.37
C CYS A 14 9.98 -14.03 21.85
N ARG A 15 9.53 -12.93 22.46
CA ARG A 15 9.66 -12.67 23.89
C ARG A 15 8.33 -12.26 24.51
N LYS A 16 8.16 -12.63 25.76
CA LYS A 16 7.09 -12.10 26.61
C LYS A 16 7.51 -10.74 27.17
N PRO A 17 6.62 -9.73 27.23
CA PRO A 17 6.95 -8.47 27.90
C PRO A 17 7.33 -8.72 29.36
N SER A 18 8.41 -8.08 29.82
CA SER A 18 8.87 -8.19 31.22
C SER A 18 7.85 -7.64 32.22
N ASN A 19 7.10 -6.60 31.82
CA ASN A 19 5.98 -6.04 32.56
C ASN A 19 4.74 -6.01 31.65
N ILE A 20 3.85 -7.00 31.81
CA ILE A 20 2.62 -7.09 31.01
C ILE A 20 1.70 -5.90 31.27
N THR A 21 1.54 -5.48 32.52
CA THR A 21 0.63 -4.38 32.88
C THR A 21 1.02 -3.09 32.16
N SER A 22 2.28 -2.68 32.28
CA SER A 22 2.80 -1.48 31.61
C SER A 22 2.72 -1.60 30.09
N HIS A 23 2.95 -2.80 29.53
CA HIS A 23 2.79 -3.03 28.10
C HIS A 23 1.33 -2.84 27.65
N CYS A 24 0.37 -3.38 28.38
CA CYS A 24 -1.05 -3.28 28.06
C CYS A 24 -1.62 -1.88 28.27
N GLU A 25 -1.09 -1.10 29.22
CA GLU A 25 -1.40 0.32 29.34
C GLU A 25 -0.95 1.09 28.10
N GLN A 26 0.22 0.76 27.56
CA GLN A 26 0.76 1.41 26.36
C GLN A 26 0.08 0.94 25.06
N PHE A 27 -0.25 -0.35 24.96
CA PHE A 27 -0.80 -1.00 23.77
C PHE A 27 -2.04 -1.82 24.11
N PRO A 28 -3.15 -1.19 24.51
CA PRO A 28 -4.33 -1.90 25.03
C PRO A 28 -4.94 -2.88 24.02
N PHE A 29 -4.81 -2.58 22.73
CA PHE A 29 -5.36 -3.41 21.66
C PHE A 29 -4.66 -4.76 21.48
N THR A 30 -3.41 -4.93 21.91
CA THR A 30 -2.72 -6.24 21.83
C THR A 30 -3.04 -7.17 22.99
N CYS A 31 -3.60 -6.62 24.07
CA CYS A 31 -3.90 -7.34 25.29
C CYS A 31 -5.35 -7.82 25.38
N THR A 32 -6.07 -7.88 24.26
CA THR A 32 -7.43 -8.43 24.22
C THR A 32 -7.40 -9.93 24.50
N GLY A 33 -8.04 -10.36 25.60
CA GLY A 33 -8.12 -11.76 26.00
C GLY A 33 -7.09 -12.16 27.06
N ASN A 34 -6.65 -13.42 27.03
CA ASN A 34 -5.74 -13.94 28.05
C ASN A 34 -4.28 -13.51 27.79
N SER A 35 -3.81 -12.52 28.56
CA SER A 35 -2.46 -11.97 28.45
C SER A 35 -1.35 -12.91 28.93
N SER A 36 -1.68 -14.06 29.55
CA SER A 36 -0.67 -15.01 30.04
C SER A 36 0.22 -15.59 28.92
N TYR A 37 -0.34 -15.73 27.71
CA TYR A 37 0.31 -16.27 26.53
C TYR A 37 0.81 -15.19 25.56
N LEU A 38 0.78 -13.93 25.96
CA LEU A 38 1.15 -12.81 25.11
C LEU A 38 2.65 -12.84 24.79
N GLN A 39 2.99 -13.06 23.52
CA GLN A 39 4.35 -13.04 23.00
C GLN A 39 4.45 -12.05 21.83
N PHE A 40 5.62 -11.45 21.65
CA PHE A 40 5.91 -10.56 20.53
C PHE A 40 7.23 -10.95 19.89
N PRO A 41 7.38 -10.76 18.57
CA PRO A 41 8.69 -10.84 17.94
C PRO A 41 9.69 -9.97 18.71
N ASN A 42 10.90 -10.46 18.90
CA ASN A 42 11.98 -9.77 19.59
C ASN A 42 12.60 -8.69 18.70
N VAL A 43 11.75 -7.78 18.23
CA VAL A 43 12.14 -6.60 17.50
C VAL A 43 12.36 -5.46 18.50
N ASN A 44 13.46 -4.72 18.32
CA ASN A 44 13.66 -3.47 19.03
C ASN A 44 12.74 -2.39 18.46
N ARG A 45 12.51 -1.31 19.20
CA ARG A 45 11.74 -0.15 18.69
C ARG A 45 12.45 0.56 17.54
N THR A 46 13.75 0.32 17.41
CA THR A 46 14.58 0.83 16.33
C THR A 46 14.48 -0.10 15.13
N TYR A 47 14.23 0.52 13.98
CA TYR A 47 14.36 -0.10 12.67
C TYR A 47 15.81 0.04 12.18
N PRO A 48 16.40 -0.92 11.44
CA PRO A 48 15.81 -2.12 10.82
C PRO A 48 15.54 -3.29 11.80
N TYR A 49 14.77 -4.30 11.36
CA TYR A 49 14.61 -5.54 12.12
C TYR A 49 15.93 -6.36 12.16
N PRO A 50 16.15 -7.16 13.22
CA PRO A 50 17.22 -8.15 13.25
C PRO A 50 17.15 -9.08 12.03
N LYS A 51 18.32 -9.50 11.53
CA LYS A 51 18.44 -10.31 10.31
C LYS A 51 17.62 -11.60 10.39
N GLU A 52 17.67 -12.28 11.53
CA GLU A 52 16.98 -13.55 11.76
C GLU A 52 15.46 -13.39 11.68
N ILE A 53 14.93 -12.25 12.14
CA ILE A 53 13.50 -11.93 12.06
C ILE A 53 13.12 -11.60 10.61
N ALA A 54 13.95 -10.85 9.90
CA ALA A 54 13.71 -10.54 8.48
C ALA A 54 13.71 -11.81 7.61
N GLU A 55 14.63 -12.73 7.86
CA GLU A 55 14.70 -14.03 7.18
C GLU A 55 13.48 -14.90 7.50
N ALA A 56 13.07 -15.01 8.77
CA ALA A 56 11.87 -15.74 9.15
C ALA A 56 10.59 -15.14 8.52
N ILE A 57 10.48 -13.81 8.46
CA ILE A 57 9.39 -13.15 7.75
C ILE A 57 9.42 -13.53 6.26
N ARG A 58 10.58 -13.46 5.62
CA ARG A 58 10.75 -13.82 4.20
C ARG A 58 10.36 -15.27 3.94
N GLU A 59 10.75 -16.21 4.79
CA GLU A 59 10.35 -17.62 4.70
C GLU A 59 8.82 -17.79 4.78
N ILE A 60 8.15 -17.06 5.67
CA ILE A 60 6.67 -17.05 5.74
C ILE A 60 6.08 -16.55 4.42
N TYR A 61 6.61 -15.45 3.86
CA TYR A 61 6.14 -14.94 2.57
C TYR A 61 6.33 -15.95 1.43
N LEU A 62 7.49 -16.59 1.35
CA LEU A 62 7.81 -17.54 0.28
C LEU A 62 7.04 -18.87 0.40
N SER A 63 6.67 -19.26 1.62
CA SER A 63 5.96 -20.52 1.86
C SER A 63 4.44 -20.44 1.68
N HIS A 64 3.86 -19.25 1.67
CA HIS A 64 2.41 -19.09 1.49
C HIS A 64 2.09 -18.78 0.03
N ASN A 65 1.39 -19.72 -0.63
CA ASN A 65 0.58 -19.37 -1.78
C ASN A 65 -0.49 -18.39 -1.31
N LEU A 66 -0.51 -17.18 -1.89
CA LEU A 66 -1.44 -16.09 -1.54
C LEU A 66 -2.93 -16.46 -1.67
N SER A 67 -3.26 -17.67 -2.15
CA SER A 67 -4.61 -18.13 -2.47
C SER A 67 -5.29 -19.02 -1.43
N ASP A 68 -4.63 -19.42 -0.33
CA ASP A 68 -5.16 -20.47 0.56
C ASP A 68 -5.59 -19.96 1.95
N ASP A 69 -6.89 -20.10 2.23
CA ASP A 69 -7.66 -19.38 3.27
C ASP A 69 -7.59 -20.04 4.68
N GLY A 70 -6.70 -21.00 4.89
CA GLY A 70 -6.69 -21.84 6.10
C GLY A 70 -6.04 -21.23 7.34
N GLN A 71 -5.14 -20.27 7.16
CA GLN A 71 -4.45 -19.53 8.23
C GLN A 71 -3.81 -18.32 7.56
N ASN A 72 -4.58 -17.25 7.40
CA ASN A 72 -4.05 -16.01 6.82
C ASN A 72 -2.91 -15.50 7.73
N PRO A 73 -1.62 -15.54 7.29
CA PRO A 73 -0.52 -15.05 8.09
C PRO A 73 -0.53 -13.51 8.11
N TRP A 74 -1.55 -12.86 7.57
CA TRP A 74 -1.70 -11.42 7.51
C TRP A 74 -2.70 -10.93 8.56
N SER A 75 -2.41 -9.77 9.15
CA SER A 75 -3.27 -9.13 10.15
C SER A 75 -4.37 -8.26 9.53
N TRP A 76 -4.73 -8.52 8.27
CA TRP A 76 -5.61 -7.66 7.50
C TRP A 76 -6.46 -8.45 6.51
N SER A 77 -7.67 -7.95 6.30
CA SER A 77 -8.58 -8.40 5.25
C SER A 77 -9.13 -7.19 4.49
N ILE A 78 -9.39 -7.41 3.21
CA ILE A 78 -9.92 -6.39 2.31
C ILE A 78 -11.20 -6.94 1.71
N ILE A 79 -12.27 -6.18 1.83
CA ILE A 79 -13.49 -6.39 1.05
C ILE A 79 -13.51 -5.27 0.00
N SER A 80 -13.63 -5.66 -1.27
CA SER A 80 -13.60 -4.75 -2.41
C SER A 80 -14.78 -5.06 -3.32
N THR A 81 -15.35 -4.02 -3.94
CA THR A 81 -16.34 -4.18 -5.01
C THR A 81 -15.71 -4.61 -6.34
N SER A 82 -14.38 -4.50 -6.46
CA SER A 82 -13.61 -4.83 -7.67
C SER A 82 -12.61 -5.95 -7.43
N HIS A 83 -12.20 -6.60 -8.52
CA HIS A 83 -11.19 -7.65 -8.50
C HIS A 83 -9.83 -7.11 -8.05
N LEU A 84 -9.30 -7.69 -6.98
CA LEU A 84 -7.99 -7.32 -6.44
C LEU A 84 -6.91 -8.27 -6.96
N LYS A 85 -5.85 -7.71 -7.52
CA LYS A 85 -4.60 -8.39 -7.82
C LYS A 85 -3.64 -8.18 -6.64
N ALA A 86 -3.21 -9.27 -6.01
CA ALA A 86 -2.17 -9.23 -4.99
C ALA A 86 -0.80 -9.16 -5.66
N ILE A 87 0.05 -8.24 -5.22
CA ILE A 87 1.38 -8.00 -5.75
C ILE A 87 2.35 -8.05 -4.59
N LEU A 88 3.41 -8.85 -4.73
CA LEU A 88 4.50 -8.82 -3.77
C LEU A 88 5.43 -7.67 -4.13
N HIS A 89 5.36 -6.58 -3.37
CA HIS A 89 6.29 -5.49 -3.53
C HIS A 89 7.49 -5.70 -2.58
N PRO A 90 8.72 -5.80 -3.09
CA PRO A 90 9.90 -5.79 -2.24
C PRO A 90 10.00 -4.42 -1.56
N LEU A 91 9.92 -4.36 -0.23
CA LEU A 91 10.34 -3.14 0.49
C LEU A 91 11.87 -3.16 0.48
N TRP A 92 12.41 -2.56 -0.59
CA TRP A 92 13.81 -2.53 -1.00
C TRP A 92 14.80 -2.28 0.14
N LEU A 93 14.42 -1.46 1.11
CA LEU A 93 15.34 -1.11 2.18
C LEU A 93 15.65 -2.28 3.14
N HIS A 94 14.93 -3.41 3.12
CA HIS A 94 14.96 -4.36 4.25
C HIS A 94 14.80 -5.86 3.93
N GLY A 95 14.69 -6.25 2.65
CA GLY A 95 14.48 -7.66 2.27
C GLY A 95 13.16 -8.25 2.76
N ILE A 96 12.21 -7.39 3.15
CA ILE A 96 10.85 -7.77 3.55
C ILE A 96 9.97 -7.51 2.33
N ASN A 97 9.34 -8.55 1.82
CA ASN A 97 8.27 -8.37 0.86
C ASN A 97 7.05 -7.85 1.62
N VAL A 98 6.30 -6.94 1.02
CA VAL A 98 4.95 -6.62 1.48
C VAL A 98 3.96 -6.99 0.41
N THR A 99 2.85 -7.58 0.83
CA THR A 99 1.72 -7.78 -0.06
C THR A 99 1.03 -6.44 -0.24
N CYS A 100 1.01 -5.95 -1.47
CA CYS A 100 0.16 -4.85 -1.91
C CYS A 100 -1.03 -5.43 -2.66
N TYR A 101 -2.15 -4.73 -2.65
CA TYR A 101 -3.33 -5.10 -3.44
C TYR A 101 -3.62 -3.93 -4.36
N SER A 102 -3.83 -4.23 -5.64
CA SER A 102 -4.22 -3.25 -6.64
C SER A 102 -5.51 -3.69 -7.30
N THR A 103 -6.32 -2.73 -7.70
CA THR A 103 -7.38 -2.92 -8.69
C THR A 103 -6.87 -2.38 -10.02
N ASN A 104 -7.28 -2.99 -11.13
CA ASN A 104 -6.97 -2.49 -12.48
C ASN A 104 -5.44 -2.32 -12.77
N LEU A 105 -4.59 -3.24 -12.29
CA LEU A 105 -3.16 -3.21 -12.62
C LEU A 105 -2.86 -4.09 -13.84
N HIS A 106 -2.25 -3.50 -14.86
CA HIS A 106 -1.95 -4.08 -16.17
C HIS A 106 -0.47 -3.91 -16.56
N PHE A 107 0.41 -3.96 -15.56
CA PHE A 107 1.85 -3.81 -15.79
C PHE A 107 2.45 -4.98 -16.59
N ASP A 108 1.99 -6.21 -16.34
CA ASP A 108 2.57 -7.45 -16.85
C ASP A 108 1.55 -8.36 -17.56
N ASP A 109 0.32 -7.88 -17.81
CA ASP A 109 -0.72 -8.64 -18.49
C ASP A 109 -1.33 -7.90 -19.68
N ASP A 110 -1.75 -8.68 -20.67
CA ASP A 110 -2.50 -8.22 -21.86
C ASP A 110 -4.01 -8.09 -21.57
N ALA A 111 -4.45 -8.14 -20.30
CA ALA A 111 -5.85 -8.07 -19.99
C ALA A 111 -6.39 -6.67 -20.34
N GLU A 112 -7.64 -6.62 -20.81
CA GLU A 112 -8.32 -5.34 -21.00
C GLU A 112 -8.51 -4.67 -19.64
N PHE A 113 -8.13 -3.39 -19.56
CA PHE A 113 -8.29 -2.61 -18.35
C PHE A 113 -9.73 -2.15 -18.18
N GLU A 114 -10.19 -2.13 -16.95
CA GLU A 114 -11.53 -1.65 -16.61
C GLU A 114 -11.58 -0.14 -16.84
N THR A 115 -12.56 0.30 -17.63
CA THR A 115 -12.83 1.72 -17.88
C THR A 115 -14.25 2.05 -17.44
N HIS A 116 -14.40 3.25 -16.89
CA HIS A 116 -15.70 3.76 -16.49
C HIS A 116 -15.97 5.05 -17.23
N GLU A 117 -17.05 5.09 -18.02
CA GLU A 117 -17.53 6.34 -18.57
C GLU A 117 -18.03 7.25 -17.43
N ILE A 118 -17.51 8.47 -17.41
CA ILE A 118 -17.91 9.53 -16.50
C ILE A 118 -18.68 10.55 -17.33
N ASP A 119 -19.99 10.64 -17.10
CA ASP A 119 -20.83 11.66 -17.72
C ASP A 119 -20.56 13.01 -17.06
N GLN A 120 -19.80 13.87 -17.74
CA GLN A 120 -19.45 15.22 -17.27
C GLN A 120 -20.68 16.10 -16.96
N ARG A 121 -21.87 15.77 -17.48
CA ARG A 121 -23.11 16.53 -17.24
C ARG A 121 -23.75 16.18 -15.91
N ASN A 122 -23.49 14.98 -15.40
CA ASN A 122 -23.86 14.57 -14.05
C ASN A 122 -22.63 14.75 -13.15
N ILE A 123 -22.46 15.97 -12.63
CA ILE A 123 -21.44 16.35 -11.63
C ILE A 123 -21.74 15.69 -10.26
N GLY A 124 -22.32 14.50 -10.26
CA GLY A 124 -22.44 13.66 -9.09
C GLY A 124 -21.14 12.89 -8.90
N ILE A 125 -20.66 12.81 -7.66
CA ILE A 125 -19.57 11.92 -7.30
C ILE A 125 -20.04 10.49 -7.59
N LYS A 126 -19.52 9.86 -8.65
CA LYS A 126 -19.76 8.46 -8.96
C LYS A 126 -18.78 7.64 -8.13
N GLU A 127 -19.30 6.83 -7.20
CA GLU A 127 -18.48 5.86 -6.49
C GLU A 127 -18.00 4.80 -7.49
N ILE A 128 -16.69 4.76 -7.73
CA ILE A 128 -16.05 3.81 -8.65
C ILE A 128 -15.65 2.55 -7.90
N HIS A 129 -14.98 2.73 -6.75
CA HIS A 129 -14.50 1.62 -5.93
C HIS A 129 -14.83 1.87 -4.46
N TYR A 130 -15.22 0.80 -3.78
CA TYR A 130 -15.37 0.77 -2.33
C TYR A 130 -14.43 -0.28 -1.74
N PHE A 131 -13.61 0.14 -0.78
CA PHE A 131 -12.69 -0.74 -0.04
C PHE A 131 -13.01 -0.68 1.45
N ASN A 132 -13.34 -1.82 2.04
CA ASN A 132 -13.43 -1.97 3.48
C ASN A 132 -12.21 -2.75 3.99
N LEU A 133 -11.32 -2.01 4.67
CA LEU A 133 -10.07 -2.52 5.20
C LEU A 133 -10.23 -2.85 6.68
N THR A 134 -10.20 -4.14 7.01
CA THR A 134 -10.23 -4.59 8.40
C THR A 134 -8.83 -4.98 8.83
N VAL A 135 -8.37 -4.42 9.95
CA VAL A 135 -7.07 -4.77 10.54
C VAL A 135 -7.24 -5.31 11.94
N GLU A 136 -6.74 -6.53 12.13
CA GLU A 136 -6.70 -7.20 13.42
C GLU A 136 -5.54 -6.63 14.25
N ARG A 137 -5.79 -5.48 14.87
CA ARG A 137 -4.77 -4.76 15.66
C ARG A 137 -4.17 -5.62 16.78
N ALA A 138 -4.96 -6.53 17.35
CA ALA A 138 -4.50 -7.47 18.37
C ALA A 138 -3.36 -8.38 17.90
N GLU A 139 -3.28 -8.59 16.58
CA GLU A 139 -2.28 -9.43 15.94
C GLU A 139 -1.19 -8.64 15.22
N SER A 140 -1.04 -7.36 15.59
CA SER A 140 0.06 -6.51 15.15
C SER A 140 1.42 -7.13 15.42
N PHE A 141 2.24 -7.25 14.38
CA PHE A 141 3.62 -7.72 14.48
C PHE A 141 4.48 -6.84 15.38
N ALA A 142 4.30 -5.52 15.27
CA ALA A 142 5.07 -4.49 15.97
C ALA A 142 4.11 -3.40 16.48
N PRO A 143 3.52 -3.58 17.68
CA PRO A 143 2.43 -2.70 18.14
C PRO A 143 2.84 -1.25 18.43
N TRP A 144 4.13 -0.97 18.51
CA TRP A 144 4.64 0.41 18.63
C TRP A 144 4.75 1.14 17.30
N ILE A 145 4.68 0.43 16.18
CA ILE A 145 4.61 1.07 14.87
C ILE A 145 3.15 1.47 14.66
N PRO A 146 2.85 2.77 14.46
CA PRO A 146 1.51 3.18 14.10
C PRO A 146 1.06 2.38 12.90
N HIS A 147 -0.05 1.68 13.05
CA HIS A 147 -0.71 1.13 11.89
C HIS A 147 -1.09 2.32 11.00
N THR A 148 -0.57 2.36 9.77
CA THR A 148 -1.11 3.18 8.67
C THR A 148 -1.48 2.27 7.50
N VAL A 149 -2.47 2.68 6.71
CA VAL A 149 -2.69 2.11 5.38
C VAL A 149 -2.03 3.06 4.41
N MET A 150 -1.16 2.54 3.54
CA MET A 150 -0.61 3.31 2.44
C MET A 150 -1.53 3.13 1.24
N PHE A 151 -2.01 4.25 0.69
CA PHE A 151 -2.91 4.26 -0.44
C PHE A 151 -2.29 5.06 -1.59
N PHE A 152 -2.39 4.52 -2.80
CA PHE A 152 -1.79 5.07 -4.01
C PHE A 152 -2.79 5.02 -5.15
N VAL A 153 -2.80 6.05 -5.99
CA VAL A 153 -3.53 6.11 -7.25
C VAL A 153 -2.48 6.39 -8.31
N ASN A 154 -2.32 5.48 -9.26
CA ASN A 154 -1.31 5.57 -10.31
C ASN A 154 -1.88 5.01 -11.62
N SER A 155 -1.15 5.24 -12.71
CA SER A 155 -1.42 4.59 -13.99
C SER A 155 -1.44 3.06 -13.86
N PRO A 156 -2.35 2.37 -14.57
CA PRO A 156 -2.42 0.90 -14.56
C PRO A 156 -1.15 0.23 -15.11
N PHE A 157 -0.30 0.99 -15.82
CA PHE A 157 0.92 0.49 -16.45
C PHE A 157 2.19 0.79 -15.66
N VAL A 158 2.09 1.46 -14.51
CA VAL A 158 3.25 1.90 -13.72
C VAL A 158 3.16 1.29 -12.31
N PRO A 159 4.15 0.50 -11.88
CA PRO A 159 4.18 0.01 -10.52
C PRO A 159 4.37 1.18 -9.54
N VAL A 160 3.74 1.08 -8.37
CA VAL A 160 3.90 2.07 -7.30
C VAL A 160 5.37 2.11 -6.87
N SER A 161 6.04 3.25 -7.02
CA SER A 161 7.36 3.46 -6.41
C SER A 161 7.21 3.90 -4.95
N TRP A 162 8.06 3.37 -4.06
CA TRP A 162 8.04 3.75 -2.64
C TRP A 162 8.40 5.23 -2.38
N ASN A 163 9.00 5.88 -3.39
CA ASN A 163 9.40 7.28 -3.37
C ASN A 163 8.27 8.25 -3.74
N THR A 164 7.15 7.78 -4.31
CA THR A 164 6.02 8.65 -4.64
C THR A 164 5.36 9.21 -3.37
N GLU A 165 4.71 10.37 -3.47
CA GLU A 165 4.01 10.99 -2.35
C GLU A 165 3.04 9.98 -1.68
N ARG A 166 3.21 9.82 -0.37
CA ARG A 166 2.54 8.78 0.41
C ARG A 166 1.33 9.36 1.12
N ASN A 167 0.14 8.94 0.71
CA ASN A 167 -1.07 9.17 1.48
C ASN A 167 -1.22 8.08 2.54
N SER A 168 -0.93 8.43 3.80
CA SER A 168 -1.12 7.54 4.94
C SER A 168 -2.50 7.71 5.54
N LEU A 169 -3.35 6.70 5.40
CA LEU A 169 -4.68 6.65 5.99
C LEU A 169 -4.62 6.09 7.41
N LYS A 170 -5.38 6.69 8.32
CA LYS A 170 -5.52 6.27 9.71
C LYS A 170 -6.63 5.24 9.85
N TYR A 171 -6.46 4.33 10.79
CA TYR A 171 -7.46 3.31 11.10
C TYR A 171 -8.69 3.90 11.76
N GLY A 172 -9.84 3.27 11.51
CA GLY A 172 -11.13 3.65 12.10
C GLY A 172 -11.72 4.94 11.51
N CYS A 173 -11.21 5.42 10.39
CA CYS A 173 -11.75 6.55 9.66
C CYS A 173 -12.33 6.08 8.32
N THR A 174 -13.42 6.71 7.90
CA THR A 174 -13.91 6.60 6.51
C THR A 174 -13.28 7.73 5.71
N TYR A 175 -12.77 7.40 4.52
CA TYR A 175 -12.13 8.34 3.62
C TYR A 175 -12.91 8.42 2.33
N GLU A 176 -13.13 9.64 1.85
CA GLU A 176 -13.61 9.89 0.50
C GLU A 176 -12.41 10.38 -0.31
N VAL A 177 -12.06 9.64 -1.36
CA VAL A 177 -10.92 9.94 -2.22
C VAL A 177 -11.47 10.38 -3.57
N HIS A 178 -11.22 11.64 -3.92
CA HIS A 178 -11.55 12.18 -5.23
C HIS A 178 -10.32 12.10 -6.11
N VAL A 179 -10.47 11.47 -7.28
CA VAL A 179 -9.40 11.36 -8.28
C VAL A 179 -9.74 12.29 -9.43
N ILE A 180 -8.80 13.18 -9.75
CA ILE A 180 -8.88 14.07 -10.91
C ILE A 180 -7.79 13.62 -11.87
N LEU A 181 -8.17 13.31 -13.10
CA LEU A 181 -7.22 13.00 -14.16
C LEU A 181 -6.72 14.30 -14.77
N GLU A 182 -5.44 14.57 -14.62
CA GLU A 182 -4.73 15.63 -15.34
C GLU A 182 -3.84 14.98 -16.39
N GLU A 183 -4.01 15.39 -17.65
CA GLU A 183 -3.24 14.86 -18.78
C GLU A 183 -2.33 15.94 -19.33
N GLU A 184 -1.04 15.64 -19.46
CA GLU A 184 -0.08 16.46 -20.16
C GLU A 184 0.15 15.89 -21.56
N ILE A 185 -0.37 16.58 -22.58
CA ILE A 185 -0.18 16.20 -23.98
C ILE A 185 0.90 17.10 -24.57
N LEU A 186 2.09 16.52 -24.80
CA LEU A 186 3.19 17.20 -25.47
C LEU A 186 3.00 17.16 -26.99
N LEU A 187 3.48 18.20 -27.68
CA LEU A 187 3.29 18.30 -29.13
C LEU A 187 4.08 17.21 -29.87
N PRO A 188 3.51 16.57 -30.91
CA PRO A 188 4.24 15.60 -31.73
C PRO A 188 5.37 16.28 -32.50
N GLU A 189 6.19 15.53 -33.26
CA GLU A 189 7.16 16.15 -34.18
C GLU A 189 6.51 17.24 -35.06
N PRO A 190 7.20 18.36 -35.36
CA PRO A 190 8.66 18.58 -35.27
C PRO A 190 9.13 19.25 -33.98
N TYR A 191 8.27 19.36 -32.96
CA TYR A 191 8.64 19.99 -31.70
C TYR A 191 9.66 19.10 -30.97
N GLN A 192 10.74 19.69 -30.46
CA GLN A 192 11.71 18.97 -29.63
C GLN A 192 11.07 18.67 -28.27
N THR A 193 10.38 17.54 -28.17
CA THR A 193 9.82 17.06 -26.91
C THR A 193 10.77 16.12 -26.18
N ASN A 194 11.73 15.51 -26.89
CA ASN A 194 12.65 14.51 -26.35
C ASN A 194 11.92 13.36 -25.62
N CYS A 195 10.66 13.11 -26.01
CA CYS A 195 9.81 12.08 -25.46
C CYS A 195 9.97 10.78 -26.24
N THR A 196 9.80 9.66 -25.53
CA THR A 196 9.68 8.35 -26.15
C THR A 196 8.22 7.92 -26.08
N ASP A 197 7.65 7.55 -27.22
CA ASP A 197 6.33 6.90 -27.25
C ASP A 197 6.49 5.43 -26.85
N TYR A 198 6.30 5.17 -25.56
CA TYR A 198 6.48 3.83 -24.99
C TYR A 198 5.42 2.82 -25.46
N ASP A 199 4.20 3.26 -25.73
CA ASP A 199 3.16 2.37 -26.23
C ASP A 199 3.47 1.93 -27.67
N ALA A 200 3.91 2.86 -28.54
CA ALA A 200 4.34 2.51 -29.89
C ALA A 200 5.60 1.64 -29.89
N LEU A 201 6.54 1.88 -28.96
CA LEU A 201 7.74 1.06 -28.80
C LEU A 201 7.38 -0.36 -28.33
N TRP A 202 6.50 -0.48 -27.35
CA TRP A 202 6.03 -1.76 -26.80
C TRP A 202 5.33 -2.59 -27.87
N GLU A 203 4.41 -2.00 -28.64
CA GLU A 203 3.74 -2.69 -29.76
C GLU A 203 4.74 -3.13 -30.84
N ARG A 204 5.73 -2.29 -31.19
CA ARG A 204 6.78 -2.65 -32.16
C ARG A 204 7.63 -3.82 -31.69
N ASN A 205 7.83 -3.96 -30.38
CA ASN A 205 8.64 -5.01 -29.77
C ASN A 205 7.83 -6.28 -29.45
N ASN A 206 6.74 -6.55 -30.17
CA ASN A 206 5.84 -7.66 -29.90
C ASN A 206 5.37 -7.67 -28.43
N ARG A 207 5.02 -6.50 -27.90
CA ARG A 207 4.50 -6.33 -26.54
C ARG A 207 5.50 -6.71 -25.45
N THR A 208 6.77 -6.39 -25.68
CA THR A 208 7.84 -6.59 -24.70
C THR A 208 8.56 -5.28 -24.40
N GLY A 209 9.00 -5.14 -23.15
CA GLY A 209 9.70 -3.96 -22.65
C GLY A 209 8.81 -2.99 -21.87
N PRO A 210 9.40 -1.86 -21.44
CA PRO A 210 8.76 -0.90 -20.55
C PRO A 210 7.68 -0.08 -21.26
N ARG A 211 6.58 0.16 -20.55
CA ARG A 211 5.47 1.01 -21.01
C ARG A 211 5.51 2.44 -20.44
N SER A 212 6.54 2.76 -19.67
CA SER A 212 6.79 4.13 -19.20
C SER A 212 8.27 4.35 -18.85
N GLN A 213 8.67 5.61 -18.70
CA GLN A 213 10.02 5.98 -18.26
C GLN A 213 10.28 5.52 -16.81
N GLU A 214 9.27 5.57 -15.93
CA GLU A 214 9.36 5.12 -14.54
C GLU A 214 9.63 3.62 -14.46
N VAL A 215 9.06 2.83 -15.37
CA VAL A 215 9.38 1.40 -15.46
C VAL A 215 10.84 1.21 -15.79
N ILE A 216 11.40 1.97 -16.73
CA ILE A 216 12.85 1.92 -17.04
C ILE A 216 13.68 2.30 -15.84
N GLU A 217 13.30 3.34 -15.11
CA GLU A 217 14.03 3.74 -13.91
C GLU A 217 13.99 2.64 -12.85
N VAL A 218 12.84 2.00 -12.65
CA VAL A 218 12.69 0.89 -11.72
C VAL A 218 13.46 -0.37 -12.18
N GLU A 219 13.38 -0.76 -13.46
CA GLU A 219 14.11 -1.89 -14.04
C GLU A 219 15.62 -1.64 -14.05
N GLY A 220 16.04 -0.45 -14.46
CA GLY A 220 17.42 -0.01 -14.42
C GLY A 220 17.96 0.06 -13.00
N LEU A 221 17.14 0.46 -12.02
CA LEU A 221 17.46 0.33 -10.60
C LEU A 221 17.58 -1.16 -10.22
N LEU A 222 16.64 -2.02 -10.59
CA LEU A 222 16.69 -3.47 -10.30
C LEU A 222 18.00 -4.11 -10.79
N ASP A 223 18.37 -3.85 -12.05
CA ASP A 223 19.62 -4.34 -12.66
C ASP A 223 20.86 -3.71 -12.01
N PHE A 224 20.81 -2.41 -11.74
CA PHE A 224 21.86 -1.70 -11.02
C PHE A 224 22.05 -2.25 -9.60
N TRP A 225 20.98 -2.55 -8.85
CA TRP A 225 20.99 -3.02 -7.46
C TRP A 225 21.32 -4.51 -7.31
N THR A 226 21.11 -5.35 -8.33
CA THR A 226 21.74 -6.69 -8.35
C THR A 226 23.27 -6.61 -8.30
N ASP A 227 23.86 -5.56 -8.86
CA ASP A 227 25.29 -5.24 -8.73
C ASP A 227 25.60 -4.37 -7.49
N TYR A 228 24.64 -3.56 -7.02
CA TYR A 228 24.78 -2.57 -5.94
C TYR A 228 24.44 -3.08 -4.52
N ALA A 229 24.48 -4.39 -4.27
CA ALA A 229 24.54 -4.94 -2.90
C ALA A 229 25.85 -4.59 -2.14
N LYS A 230 26.60 -3.56 -2.58
CA LYS A 230 27.89 -3.16 -2.03
C LYS A 230 28.01 -1.71 -1.56
N LEU A 231 27.17 -0.73 -1.93
CA LEU A 231 27.35 0.64 -1.44
C LEU A 231 26.05 1.46 -1.35
N LEU A 232 26.03 2.33 -0.34
CA LEU A 232 24.91 3.13 0.14
C LEU A 232 24.63 4.42 -0.67
N CYS A 233 23.37 4.86 -0.57
CA CYS A 233 22.85 6.23 -0.48
C CYS A 233 22.41 7.05 -1.73
N HIS A 234 21.22 7.66 -1.54
CA HIS A 234 20.73 9.00 -1.95
C HIS A 234 20.21 9.25 -3.39
N TRP A 235 19.00 9.83 -3.50
CA TRP A 235 18.63 11.14 -4.12
C TRP A 235 17.10 11.21 -4.45
N THR A 236 16.64 12.43 -4.76
CA THR A 236 15.30 13.07 -4.61
C THR A 236 14.54 13.27 -5.95
N ILE A 237 13.18 13.45 -5.98
CA ILE A 237 12.37 14.51 -6.69
C ILE A 237 10.86 14.17 -7.04
N LEU A 238 9.94 15.15 -6.77
CA LEU A 238 8.60 15.62 -7.29
C LEU A 238 7.56 14.68 -8.00
N TYR A 239 6.21 14.78 -7.97
CA TYR A 239 5.09 15.47 -7.24
C TYR A 239 3.74 14.77 -7.59
N GLY A 240 2.68 14.93 -6.77
CA GLY A 240 1.26 14.76 -7.17
C GLY A 240 0.24 15.08 -6.04
N LEU A 241 -0.51 16.18 -6.17
CA LEU A 241 -1.49 16.64 -5.16
C LEU A 241 -2.77 15.78 -5.18
N VAL A 242 -2.98 14.99 -4.11
CA VAL A 242 -4.26 14.31 -3.82
C VAL A 242 -4.95 15.06 -2.68
N GLU A 243 -6.12 15.65 -2.93
CA GLU A 243 -6.93 16.25 -1.87
C GLU A 243 -7.72 15.17 -1.12
N VAL A 244 -7.18 14.69 0.01
CA VAL A 244 -7.89 13.76 0.89
C VAL A 244 -8.76 14.55 1.86
N LYS A 245 -10.07 14.66 1.57
CA LYS A 245 -11.01 15.27 2.52
C LYS A 245 -11.33 14.28 3.63
N LYS A 246 -10.93 14.63 4.85
CA LYS A 246 -11.26 13.86 6.05
C LYS A 246 -12.68 14.19 6.50
N ALA A 247 -13.65 13.35 6.17
CA ALA A 247 -14.94 13.36 6.84
C ALA A 247 -14.79 12.67 8.20
N ALA A 248 -14.61 13.45 9.28
CA ALA A 248 -14.69 12.92 10.62
C ALA A 248 -16.15 12.64 10.96
N ILE A 249 -16.62 11.42 10.66
CA ILE A 249 -17.91 10.94 11.14
C ILE A 249 -17.70 10.52 12.60
N ASP A 250 -18.08 11.40 13.53
CA ASP A 250 -18.26 11.08 14.93
C ASP A 250 -19.46 10.11 15.06
N PRO A 251 -19.26 8.85 15.45
CA PRO A 251 -20.33 7.85 15.50
C PRO A 251 -21.40 8.16 16.56
N GLU A 252 -21.20 9.13 17.46
CA GLU A 252 -22.18 9.49 18.50
C GLU A 252 -23.08 10.70 18.16
N ARG A 253 -22.89 11.39 17.04
CA ARG A 253 -23.66 12.61 16.72
C ARG A 253 -24.76 12.41 15.68
N ARG A 254 -25.69 11.47 15.93
CA ARG A 254 -27.01 11.52 15.28
C ARG A 254 -27.90 12.52 16.01
N HIS A 255 -27.77 13.80 15.72
CA HIS A 255 -28.90 14.73 15.79
C HIS A 255 -28.65 15.96 14.90
N ASN A 256 -29.55 16.10 13.92
CA ASN A 256 -29.97 17.30 13.20
C ASN A 256 -28.89 18.34 12.87
N ILE A 257 -28.49 18.41 11.59
CA ILE A 257 -28.10 19.70 10.99
C ILE A 257 -28.80 19.82 9.63
N SER A 258 -29.66 20.83 9.58
CA SER A 258 -30.33 21.37 8.40
C SER A 258 -29.32 22.00 7.43
N THR A 259 -29.63 21.87 6.16
CA THR A 259 -28.98 22.51 5.01
C THR A 259 -28.83 24.02 5.19
N GLU A 260 -27.59 24.52 5.11
CA GLU A 260 -27.32 25.92 4.78
C GLU A 260 -26.48 25.96 3.50
N ARG A 261 -27.07 26.59 2.47
CA ARG A 261 -26.40 26.97 1.22
C ARG A 261 -25.56 28.21 1.49
N SER A 262 -24.32 28.23 1.02
CA SER A 262 -23.64 29.48 0.65
C SER A 262 -23.03 29.33 -0.74
N LEU A 263 -23.61 30.08 -1.67
CA LEU A 263 -23.09 30.45 -2.98
C LEU A 263 -22.04 31.54 -2.80
N GLU A 264 -20.82 31.35 -3.29
CA GLU A 264 -19.88 32.41 -3.74
C GLU A 264 -19.07 31.73 -4.88
N GLN A 265 -19.36 31.90 -6.17
CA GLN A 265 -19.10 33.05 -7.06
C GLN A 265 -17.74 33.73 -6.81
N PHE A 266 -16.69 33.31 -7.54
CA PHE A 266 -16.03 34.07 -8.61
C PHE A 266 -15.23 33.11 -9.51
#